data_AF-A0A963RKT8-F1
#
_entry.id   AF-A0A963RKT8-F1
#
_cell.length_a   1.000
_cell.length_b   1.000
_cell.length_c   1.000
_cell.angle_alpha   90.00
_cell.angle_beta   90.00
_cell.angle_gamma   90.00
#
_symmetry.space_group_name_H-M   'P 1'
#
loop_
_entity.id
_entity.type
_entity.pdbx_description
1 polymer ?
#
loop_
_entity_poly.entity_id
_entity_poly.type
_entity_poly.pdbx_seq_one_letter_code
_entity_poly.pdbx_strand_id
1 'polypeptide(L)'
;MSLFDQILGAAHNHPTVRNMADQLGIDPATAERAIAALTEGHHTEGDTVTNAAARSGIDAGVLTQVMAHVGGEGSLQGFMQILDQDHDGNPLNDITGLAGRLFGRD
;
A
#
# COMPACT_ATOMS: atom_id res chain seq x y z
N MET A 1 -18.03 0.10 10.67
CA MET A 1 -16.73 0.72 10.40
C MET A 1 -15.99 -0.17 9.43
N SER A 2 -15.64 0.35 8.25
CA SER A 2 -15.07 -0.43 7.15
C SER A 2 -13.67 -0.95 7.50
N LEU A 3 -13.23 -2.06 6.90
CA LEU A 3 -11.82 -2.47 6.94
C LEU A 3 -10.91 -1.33 6.45
N PHE A 4 -11.41 -0.54 5.50
CA PHE A 4 -10.78 0.68 5.02
C PHE A 4 -10.54 1.71 6.14
N ASP A 5 -11.51 1.94 7.03
CA ASP A 5 -11.34 2.88 8.17
C ASP A 5 -10.33 2.34 9.20
N GLN A 6 -10.26 1.02 9.36
CA GLN A 6 -9.31 0.39 10.29
C GLN A 6 -7.88 0.46 9.77
N ILE A 7 -7.68 0.25 8.47
CA ILE A 7 -6.38 0.42 7.80
C ILE A 7 -5.98 1.90 7.79
N LEU A 8 -6.93 2.81 7.48
CA LEU A 8 -6.67 4.24 7.45
C LEU A 8 -6.33 4.79 8.84
N GLY A 9 -7.04 4.35 9.89
CA GLY A 9 -6.72 4.68 11.28
C GLY A 9 -5.36 4.12 11.75
N ALA A 10 -4.94 2.97 11.23
CA ALA A 10 -3.62 2.40 11.49
C ALA A 10 -2.50 3.12 10.71
N ALA A 11 -2.78 3.59 9.49
CA ALA A 11 -1.85 4.32 8.64
C ALA A 11 -1.60 5.77 9.11
N HIS A 12 -2.62 6.43 9.69
CA HIS A 12 -2.57 7.83 10.12
C HIS A 12 -1.51 8.13 11.20
N ASN A 13 -1.16 7.13 12.02
CA ASN A 13 -0.08 7.23 13.00
C ASN A 13 1.20 6.50 12.58
N HIS A 14 1.30 6.07 11.33
CA HIS A 14 2.44 5.29 10.88
C HIS A 14 3.64 6.21 10.56
N PRO A 15 4.79 6.06 11.24
CA PRO A 15 5.95 6.91 11.04
C PRO A 15 6.39 6.97 9.57
N THR A 16 6.21 5.88 8.83
CA THR A 16 6.55 5.79 7.40
C THR A 16 5.75 6.76 6.53
N VAL A 17 4.43 6.87 6.73
CA VAL A 17 3.58 7.78 5.92
C VAL A 17 3.95 9.22 6.21
N ARG A 18 4.18 9.55 7.48
CA ARG A 18 4.57 10.89 7.91
C ARG A 18 5.96 11.28 7.40
N ASN A 19 6.95 10.39 7.55
CA ASN A 19 8.30 10.62 7.03
C ASN A 19 8.32 10.75 5.50
N MET A 20 7.51 9.95 4.79
CA MET A 20 7.33 10.07 3.35
C MET A 20 6.71 11.43 2.98
N ALA A 21 5.62 11.82 3.65
CA ALA A 21 4.96 13.10 3.42
C ALA A 21 5.93 14.27 3.63
N ASP A 22 6.69 14.25 4.73
CA ASP A 22 7.71 15.25 5.04
C ASP A 22 8.83 15.29 3.98
N GLN A 23 9.29 14.14 3.49
CA GLN A 23 10.32 14.04 2.45
C GLN A 23 9.84 14.51 1.07
N LEU A 24 8.57 14.29 0.75
CA LEU A 24 7.96 14.73 -0.51
C LEU A 24 7.41 16.16 -0.45
N GLY A 25 7.42 16.79 0.73
CA GLY A 25 6.86 18.12 0.93
C GLY A 25 5.35 18.19 0.71
N ILE A 26 4.63 17.08 0.97
CA ILE A 26 3.18 16.98 0.85
C ILE A 26 2.52 16.82 2.22
N ASP A 27 1.24 17.14 2.31
CA ASP A 27 0.47 16.89 3.53
C ASP A 27 0.28 15.38 3.77
N PRO A 28 0.34 14.87 5.02
CA PRO A 28 0.11 13.45 5.33
C PRO A 28 -1.20 12.89 4.79
N ALA A 29 -2.29 13.66 4.80
CA ALA A 29 -3.56 13.20 4.22
C ALA A 29 -3.49 13.10 2.69
N THR A 30 -2.59 13.82 2.03
CA THR A 30 -2.31 13.66 0.60
C THR A 30 -1.48 12.42 0.34
N ALA A 31 -0.49 12.14 1.19
CA ALA A 31 0.29 10.91 1.15
C ALA A 31 -0.60 9.65 1.33
N GLU A 32 -1.50 9.66 2.32
CA GLU A 32 -2.46 8.56 2.55
C GLU A 32 -3.38 8.33 1.34
N ARG A 33 -3.96 9.40 0.79
CA ARG A 33 -4.81 9.33 -0.40
C ARG A 33 -4.04 8.84 -1.63
N ALA A 34 -2.78 9.24 -1.78
CA ALA A 34 -1.92 8.76 -2.85
C ALA A 34 -1.66 7.25 -2.73
N ILE A 35 -1.31 6.76 -1.53
CA ILE A 35 -1.13 5.32 -1.29
C ILE A 35 -2.41 4.55 -1.62
N ALA A 36 -3.56 5.01 -1.10
CA ALA A 36 -4.85 4.36 -1.35
C ALA A 36 -5.20 4.33 -2.85
N ALA A 37 -5.00 5.44 -3.56
CA ALA A 37 -5.25 5.54 -4.98
C ALA A 37 -4.34 4.62 -5.80
N LEU A 38 -3.06 4.50 -5.43
CA LEU A 38 -2.12 3.58 -6.06
C LEU A 38 -2.52 2.13 -5.83
N THR A 39 -2.93 1.76 -4.61
CA THR A 39 -3.42 0.41 -4.30
C THR A 39 -4.65 0.06 -5.13
N GLU A 40 -5.62 0.96 -5.24
CA GLU A 40 -6.81 0.74 -6.08
C GLU A 40 -6.48 0.70 -7.57
N GLY A 41 -5.58 1.59 -8.02
CA GLY A 41 -5.15 1.69 -9.42
C GLY A 41 -4.49 0.42 -9.93
N HIS A 42 -3.75 -0.28 -9.07
CA HIS A 42 -3.02 -1.50 -9.42
C HIS A 42 -3.94 -2.70 -9.72
N HIS A 43 -5.19 -2.69 -9.24
CA HIS A 43 -6.17 -3.74 -9.54
C HIS A 43 -6.92 -3.50 -10.86
N THR A 44 -6.71 -2.35 -11.49
CA THR A 44 -7.38 -1.95 -12.73
C THR A 44 -6.42 -2.14 -13.90
N GLU A 45 -6.90 -2.68 -15.03
CA GLU A 45 -6.06 -2.82 -16.23
C GLU A 45 -5.48 -1.46 -16.67
N GLY A 46 -4.22 -1.46 -17.08
CA GLY A 46 -3.50 -0.26 -17.52
C GLY A 46 -2.42 0.20 -16.54
N ASP A 47 -1.96 1.43 -16.70
CA ASP A 47 -0.91 2.02 -15.87
C ASP A 47 -1.47 2.46 -14.50
N THR A 48 -0.92 1.90 -13.43
CA THR A 48 -1.34 2.13 -12.04
C THR A 48 -1.37 3.62 -11.68
N VAL A 49 -0.34 4.37 -12.08
CA VAL A 49 -0.22 5.81 -11.78
C VAL A 49 -1.30 6.61 -12.51
N THR A 50 -1.54 6.29 -13.79
CA THR A 50 -2.56 6.93 -14.61
C THR A 50 -3.95 6.69 -14.03
N ASN A 51 -4.24 5.44 -13.63
CA ASN A 51 -5.52 5.07 -13.00
C ASN A 51 -5.68 5.75 -11.63
N ALA A 52 -4.62 5.79 -10.83
CA ALA A 52 -4.62 6.47 -9.54
C ALA A 52 -4.83 7.98 -9.68
N ALA A 53 -4.19 8.62 -10.66
CA ALA A 53 -4.30 10.06 -10.92
C ALA A 53 -5.73 10.43 -11.34
N ALA A 54 -6.31 9.67 -12.26
CA ALA A 54 -7.67 9.88 -12.73
C ALA A 54 -8.72 9.79 -11.61
N ARG A 55 -8.50 8.92 -10.61
CA ARG A 55 -9.43 8.71 -9.50
C ARG A 55 -9.25 9.67 -8.34
N SER A 56 -8.00 9.94 -7.97
CA SER A 56 -7.67 10.73 -6.78
C SER A 56 -7.59 12.22 -7.04
N GLY A 57 -7.42 12.62 -8.31
CA GLY A 57 -7.10 14.00 -8.68
C GLY A 57 -5.71 14.45 -8.21
N ILE A 58 -4.86 13.52 -7.76
CA ILE A 58 -3.48 13.79 -7.37
C ILE A 58 -2.61 13.79 -8.63
N ASP A 59 -1.65 14.70 -8.67
CA ASP A 59 -0.69 14.79 -9.77
C ASP A 59 0.08 13.47 -9.95
N ALA A 60 0.21 13.04 -11.21
CA ALA A 60 0.87 11.78 -11.55
C ALA A 60 2.35 11.75 -11.11
N GLY A 61 3.04 12.89 -11.08
CA GLY A 61 4.40 13.01 -10.56
C GLY A 61 4.47 12.75 -9.06
N VAL A 62 3.53 13.29 -8.28
CA VAL A 62 3.40 13.00 -6.84
C VAL A 62 3.09 11.52 -6.61
N LEU A 63 2.17 10.93 -7.38
CA LEU A 63 1.82 9.52 -7.28
C LEU A 63 3.01 8.61 -7.62
N THR A 64 3.81 8.98 -8.62
CA THR A 64 5.04 8.26 -8.98
C THR A 64 6.06 8.31 -7.85
N GLN A 65 6.24 9.47 -7.22
CA GLN A 65 7.14 9.63 -6.07
C GLN A 65 6.67 8.83 -4.86
N VAL A 66 5.37 8.86 -4.55
CA VAL A 66 4.78 8.05 -3.47
C VAL A 66 4.96 6.57 -3.75
N MET A 67 4.69 6.11 -4.98
CA MET A 67 4.93 4.73 -5.40
C MET A 67 6.39 4.34 -5.20
N ALA A 68 7.35 5.16 -5.64
CA ALA A 68 8.78 4.92 -5.45
C ALA A 68 9.16 4.84 -3.95
N HIS A 69 8.52 5.63 -3.09
CA HIS A 69 8.79 5.66 -1.65
C HIS A 69 8.20 4.48 -0.87
N VAL A 70 7.05 3.98 -1.31
CA VAL A 70 6.50 2.68 -0.87
C VAL A 70 7.40 1.52 -1.37
N GLY A 71 8.33 1.85 -2.27
CA GLY A 71 9.49 1.07 -2.72
C GLY A 71 9.39 0.59 -4.18
N GLY A 72 8.55 1.26 -4.96
CA GLY A 72 8.28 0.95 -6.36
C GLY A 72 7.51 -0.36 -6.51
N GLU A 73 7.22 -0.74 -7.75
CA GLU A 73 6.58 -2.04 -8.03
C GLU A 73 7.43 -3.22 -7.51
N GLY A 74 8.75 -3.07 -7.48
CA GLY A 74 9.70 -4.10 -7.06
C GLY A 74 9.78 -4.36 -5.55
N SER A 75 9.60 -3.36 -4.68
CA SER A 75 9.55 -3.62 -3.22
C SER A 75 8.27 -4.30 -2.82
N LEU A 76 7.15 -3.95 -3.45
CA LEU A 76 5.86 -4.58 -3.20
C LEU A 76 5.91 -6.01 -3.71
N GLN A 77 6.41 -6.25 -4.92
CA GLN A 77 6.65 -7.61 -5.41
C GLN A 77 7.65 -8.38 -4.53
N GLY A 78 8.74 -7.76 -4.09
CA GLY A 78 9.74 -8.41 -3.23
C GLY A 78 9.22 -8.71 -1.82
N PHE A 79 8.44 -7.80 -1.24
CA PHE A 79 7.79 -8.00 0.05
C PHE A 79 6.68 -9.05 -0.07
N MET A 80 5.89 -9.02 -1.13
CA MET A 80 4.90 -10.04 -1.46
C MET A 80 5.56 -11.40 -1.68
N GLN A 81 6.70 -11.50 -2.37
CA GLN A 81 7.45 -12.77 -2.55
C GLN A 81 8.04 -13.31 -1.25
N ILE A 82 8.47 -12.43 -0.34
CA ILE A 82 8.96 -12.85 0.98
C ILE A 82 7.81 -13.35 1.86
N LEU A 83 6.60 -12.79 1.67
CA LEU A 83 5.40 -13.15 2.41
C LEU A 83 4.62 -14.31 1.79
N ASP A 84 4.70 -14.49 0.47
CA ASP A 84 4.14 -15.59 -0.32
C ASP A 84 5.06 -16.81 -0.14
N GLN A 85 4.98 -17.38 1.05
CA GLN A 85 5.88 -18.42 1.51
C GLN A 85 5.63 -19.72 0.75
N ASP A 86 4.40 -19.96 0.28
CA ASP A 86 4.01 -21.14 -0.49
C ASP A 86 3.98 -20.92 -2.02
N HIS A 87 4.24 -19.69 -2.48
CA HIS A 87 4.31 -19.28 -3.89
C HIS A 87 2.98 -19.45 -4.65
N ASP A 88 1.84 -19.36 -3.97
CA ASP A 88 0.52 -19.44 -4.59
C ASP A 88 0.04 -18.11 -5.20
N GLY A 89 0.81 -17.02 -4.98
CA GLY A 89 0.52 -15.68 -5.49
C GLY A 89 -0.38 -14.85 -4.60
N ASN A 90 -0.74 -15.31 -3.39
CA ASN A 90 -1.59 -14.60 -2.45
C ASN A 90 -0.98 -14.48 -1.04
N PRO A 91 -0.03 -13.55 -0.82
CA PRO A 91 0.66 -13.39 0.47
C PRO A 91 -0.25 -13.10 1.68
N LEU A 92 -1.51 -12.73 1.46
CA LEU A 92 -2.47 -12.50 2.55
C LEU A 92 -2.84 -13.80 3.27
N ASN A 93 -2.95 -14.93 2.55
CA ASN A 93 -3.29 -16.21 3.17
C ASN A 93 -2.13 -16.71 4.06
N ASP A 94 -0.89 -16.47 3.66
CA ASP A 94 0.32 -16.85 4.35
C ASP A 94 0.53 -16.04 5.61
N ILE A 95 0.30 -14.73 5.56
CA ILE A 95 0.30 -13.87 6.75
C ILE A 95 -0.76 -14.37 7.74
N THR A 96 -1.97 -14.68 7.26
CA THR A 96 -3.02 -15.21 8.15
C THR A 96 -2.69 -16.60 8.69
N GLY A 97 -1.99 -17.45 7.93
CA GLY A 97 -1.53 -18.76 8.37
C GLY A 97 -0.37 -18.69 9.38
N LEU A 98 0.54 -17.72 9.23
CA LEU A 98 1.58 -17.43 10.20
C LEU A 98 0.99 -16.88 11.50
N ALA A 99 0.02 -15.97 11.40
CA ALA A 99 -0.72 -15.47 12.55
C ALA A 99 -1.51 -16.60 13.24
N GLY A 100 -2.16 -17.50 12.49
CA GLY A 100 -2.85 -18.68 13.04
C GLY A 100 -1.90 -19.61 13.80
N ARG A 101 -0.70 -19.85 13.26
CA ARG A 101 0.35 -20.67 13.91
C ARG A 101 0.95 -20.01 15.17
N LEU A 102 1.09 -18.68 15.18
CA LEU A 102 1.67 -17.95 16.31
C LEU A 102 0.65 -17.65 17.42
N PHE A 103 -0.62 -17.45 17.07
CA PHE A 103 -1.68 -17.10 18.01
C PHE A 103 -2.63 -18.24 18.35
N GLY A 104 -2.36 -19.45 17.86
CA GLY A 104 -3.02 -20.68 18.28
C GLY A 104 -4.50 -20.69 17.95
N ARG A 105 -4.82 -20.89 16.66
CA ARG A 105 -6.17 -21.31 16.28
C ARG A 105 -6.07 -22.52 15.37
N ASP A 106 -6.51 -23.66 15.92
CA ASP A 106 -6.93 -24.84 15.16
C ASP A 106 -8.12 -24.51 14.25
#